data_AF-A0A7K4G043-F1
#
_entry.id   AF-A0A7K4G043-F1
#
_cell.length_a   1.000
_cell.length_b   1.000
_cell.length_c   1.000
_cell.angle_alpha   90.00
_cell.angle_beta   90.00
_cell.angle_gamma   90.00
#
_symmetry.space_group_name_H-M   'P 1'
#
loop_
_entity.id
_entity.type
_entity.pdbx_description
1 polymer ?
#
loop_
_entity_poly.entity_id
_entity_poly.type
_entity_poly.pdbx_seq_one_letter_code
_entity_poly.pdbx_strand_id
1 'polypeptide(L)'
;MATKETKKTHKVSDKTKKVIKREPTPAAILKKVASVSDSSKALQKEIKVMSKIFGDNQKVLVSMKEMIDTLTSTLESIQKQSKQIDILENDTQKLYAGLNHVRTQSNLVTKIKDQTVRLQEEVNKINELQKSSPKTQELSRQVEDSMNSMRNNSQMIIKIAQRIDEVRDDLRKVSGKTDSFLDIGKEMDNLKNSVEGIIKKTGSTEVSSQVISSLNQELGKIKDNVNSASKLSLELGAIKIAIDAIAGKASKMDSLGGVIEGLKQQFATIAANVNSAALVGEGLKSVQEDFSNFKKNVFEKTGSIEQKISSVSDILKRQDASTVEFHKKSDKIFEEMQSVKNVTNKASKESSKEMMALLKLSEYQSNIRMHSESKYGDAKELENMASQTAEIVNLFDRLSIEAGEKIPLPHEVRQWAISKILDCADKWEIRFSDIFAILINTIGKDLLKESIRIQQIRDIYGIRAVDEIRNELNIS
;
A
#
# COMPACT_ATOMS: atom_id res chain seq x y z
N MET A 1 108.30 -26.01 1.51
CA MET A 1 109.49 -26.81 1.89
C MET A 1 109.20 -27.41 3.26
N ALA A 2 108.65 -28.62 3.33
CA ALA A 2 109.40 -29.87 3.44
C ALA A 2 110.15 -29.99 4.78
N THR A 3 109.61 -30.79 5.70
CA THR A 3 110.42 -31.71 6.50
C THR A 3 109.60 -32.93 6.87
N LYS A 4 110.12 -34.06 6.44
CA LYS A 4 109.59 -35.41 6.50
C LYS A 4 110.27 -36.12 7.68
N GLU A 5 109.52 -36.97 8.35
CA GLU A 5 109.90 -38.30 8.87
C GLU A 5 111.30 -38.50 9.47
N THR A 6 111.33 -38.95 10.73
CA THR A 6 112.31 -39.95 11.16
C THR A 6 111.61 -41.20 11.67
N LYS A 7 112.01 -42.31 11.05
CA LYS A 7 111.62 -43.70 11.28
C LYS A 7 112.58 -44.30 12.31
N LYS A 8 112.09 -45.11 13.25
CA LYS A 8 112.88 -46.19 13.87
C LYS A 8 112.07 -47.48 13.92
N THR A 9 112.80 -48.58 13.81
CA THR A 9 112.49 -49.87 13.18
C THR A 9 112.10 -51.00 14.13
N HIS A 10 111.29 -51.93 13.58
CA HIS A 10 111.11 -53.39 13.84
C HIS A 10 110.76 -53.86 15.27
N LYS A 11 109.75 -54.73 15.51
CA LYS A 11 109.72 -56.15 15.11
C LYS A 11 108.32 -56.77 15.38
N VAL A 12 108.05 -57.85 14.66
CA VAL A 12 106.83 -58.67 14.56
C VAL A 12 106.48 -59.41 15.86
N SER A 13 105.20 -59.43 16.25
CA SER A 13 104.51 -60.66 16.71
C SER A 13 103.00 -60.53 16.56
N ASP A 14 102.46 -61.29 15.63
CA ASP A 14 101.05 -61.44 15.31
C ASP A 14 100.40 -62.45 16.28
N LYS A 15 99.31 -62.06 16.97
CA LYS A 15 98.40 -62.97 17.69
C LYS A 15 96.97 -62.45 17.62
N THR A 16 96.37 -62.56 16.44
CA THR A 16 94.92 -62.53 16.26
C THR A 16 94.29 -63.87 16.68
N LYS A 17 93.42 -63.85 17.69
CA LYS A 17 92.56 -65.00 18.06
C LYS A 17 91.54 -65.22 16.94
N LYS A 18 91.70 -66.31 16.18
CA LYS A 18 90.71 -66.84 15.21
C LYS A 18 89.42 -67.26 15.92
N VAL A 19 88.31 -66.58 15.65
CA VAL A 19 86.95 -67.10 15.88
C VAL A 19 86.54 -67.89 14.64
N ILE A 20 86.48 -69.21 14.78
CA ILE A 20 86.04 -70.13 13.72
C ILE A 20 84.51 -70.01 13.62
N LYS A 21 84.00 -69.62 12.43
CA LYS A 21 82.58 -69.76 12.08
C LYS A 21 82.24 -71.25 12.02
N ARG A 22 81.57 -71.78 13.05
CA ARG A 22 80.87 -73.07 13.00
C ARG A 22 79.59 -72.89 12.19
N GLU A 23 79.28 -73.85 11.32
CA GLU A 23 77.96 -73.95 10.70
C GLU A 23 76.86 -74.01 11.77
N PRO A 24 75.73 -73.32 11.58
CA PRO A 24 74.67 -73.28 12.57
C PRO A 24 74.08 -74.68 12.74
N THR A 25 74.16 -75.21 13.96
CA THR A 25 73.56 -76.49 14.32
C THR A 25 72.05 -76.47 13.98
N PRO A 26 71.42 -77.55 13.49
CA PRO A 26 70.00 -77.58 13.14
C PRO A 26 69.05 -77.04 14.23
N ALA A 27 69.43 -77.18 15.50
CA ALA A 27 68.72 -76.59 16.65
C ALA A 27 68.72 -75.04 16.66
N ALA A 28 69.79 -74.39 16.21
CA ALA A 28 69.88 -72.93 16.11
C ALA A 28 69.02 -72.38 14.95
N ILE A 29 68.91 -73.13 13.86
CA ILE A 29 68.00 -72.80 12.75
C ILE A 29 66.54 -72.97 13.20
N LEU A 30 66.20 -74.08 13.86
CA LEU A 30 64.85 -74.31 14.40
C LEU A 30 64.42 -73.22 15.39
N LYS A 31 65.33 -72.76 16.27
CA LYS A 31 65.03 -71.67 17.20
C LYS A 31 64.78 -70.34 16.49
N LYS A 32 65.52 -70.04 15.41
CA LYS A 32 65.25 -68.85 14.58
C LYS A 32 63.93 -68.97 13.84
N VAL A 33 63.62 -70.12 13.25
CA VAL A 33 62.35 -70.36 12.55
C VAL A 33 61.16 -70.26 13.51
N ALA A 34 61.29 -70.80 14.74
CA ALA A 34 60.29 -70.63 15.78
C ALA A 34 60.10 -69.16 16.17
N SER A 35 61.18 -68.41 16.38
CA SER A 35 61.09 -66.97 16.70
C SER A 35 60.46 -66.14 15.58
N VAL A 36 60.72 -66.48 14.31
CA VAL A 36 60.08 -65.83 13.16
C VAL A 36 58.60 -66.21 13.06
N SER A 37 58.25 -67.46 13.37
CA SER A 37 56.85 -67.91 13.42
C SER A 37 56.07 -67.19 14.53
N ASP A 38 56.65 -67.04 15.70
CA ASP A 38 56.03 -66.32 16.82
C ASP A 38 55.89 -64.83 16.54
N SER A 39 56.90 -64.21 15.92
CA SER A 39 56.84 -62.82 15.44
C SER A 39 55.75 -62.63 14.37
N SER A 40 55.60 -63.58 13.44
CA SER A 40 54.54 -63.53 12.41
C SER A 40 53.15 -63.68 13.03
N LYS A 41 52.99 -64.55 14.03
CA LYS A 41 51.73 -64.67 14.79
C LYS A 41 51.40 -63.42 15.59
N ALA A 42 52.39 -62.77 16.20
CA ALA A 42 52.21 -61.51 16.90
C ALA A 42 51.74 -60.40 15.93
N LEU A 43 52.40 -60.30 14.78
CA LEU A 43 52.05 -59.33 13.74
C LEU A 43 50.66 -59.58 13.16
N GLN A 44 50.24 -60.84 12.97
CA GLN A 44 48.85 -61.17 12.59
C GLN A 44 47.82 -60.74 13.65
N LYS A 45 48.13 -60.91 14.94
CA LYS A 45 47.24 -60.44 16.02
C LYS A 45 47.13 -58.92 16.02
N GLU A 46 48.24 -58.21 15.82
CA GLU A 46 48.24 -56.74 15.71
C GLU A 46 47.46 -56.27 14.48
N ILE A 47 47.66 -56.87 13.30
CA ILE A 47 46.87 -56.55 12.10
C ILE A 47 45.38 -56.74 12.37
N LYS A 48 44.99 -57.81 13.06
CA LYS A 48 43.57 -58.06 13.39
C LYS A 48 43.00 -57.02 14.34
N VAL A 49 43.78 -56.57 15.34
CA VAL A 49 43.41 -55.46 16.22
C VAL A 49 43.30 -54.15 15.40
N MET A 50 44.23 -53.89 14.51
CA MET A 50 44.24 -52.72 13.62
C MET A 50 43.00 -52.70 12.71
N SER A 51 42.62 -53.82 12.11
CA SER A 51 41.40 -53.94 11.30
C SER A 51 40.14 -53.70 12.13
N LYS A 52 40.11 -54.14 13.39
CA LYS A 52 38.99 -53.85 14.30
C LYS A 52 38.90 -52.35 14.60
N ILE A 53 40.03 -51.72 14.94
CA ILE A 53 40.10 -50.27 15.17
C ILE A 53 39.63 -49.50 13.93
N PHE A 54 40.02 -49.93 12.73
CA PHE A 54 39.58 -49.30 11.50
C PHE A 54 38.06 -49.41 11.30
N GLY A 55 37.47 -50.57 11.58
CA GLY A 55 36.02 -50.77 11.53
C GLY A 55 35.26 -49.93 12.56
N ASP A 56 35.78 -49.80 13.78
CA ASP A 56 35.18 -48.97 14.82
C ASP A 56 35.30 -47.47 14.48
N ASN A 57 36.43 -47.03 13.93
CA ASN A 57 36.60 -45.66 13.43
C ASN A 57 35.62 -45.33 12.28
N GLN A 58 35.34 -46.27 11.38
CA GLN A 58 34.33 -46.06 10.34
C GLN A 58 32.93 -45.84 10.94
N LYS A 59 32.56 -46.57 11.99
CA LYS A 59 31.27 -46.37 12.67
C LYS A 59 31.19 -44.98 13.31
N VAL A 60 32.27 -44.53 13.95
CA VAL A 60 32.35 -43.17 14.50
C VAL A 60 32.17 -42.13 13.40
N LEU A 61 32.85 -42.29 12.25
CA LEU A 61 32.71 -41.38 11.11
C LEU A 61 31.28 -41.34 10.55
N VAL A 62 30.61 -42.49 10.45
CA VAL A 62 29.19 -42.55 10.02
C VAL A 62 28.29 -41.81 11.02
N SER A 63 28.49 -42.01 12.33
CA SER A 63 27.73 -41.30 13.35
C SER A 63 27.99 -39.78 13.33
N MET A 64 29.23 -39.35 13.10
CA MET A 64 29.56 -37.93 12.94
C MET A 64 28.88 -37.34 11.69
N LYS A 65 28.79 -38.10 10.60
CA LYS A 65 28.07 -37.68 9.40
C LYS A 65 26.58 -37.47 9.70
N GLU A 66 25.93 -38.42 10.36
CA GLU A 66 24.51 -38.29 10.75
C GLU A 66 24.27 -37.08 11.67
N MET A 67 25.21 -36.81 12.57
CA MET A 67 25.16 -35.63 13.44
C MET A 67 25.32 -34.33 12.64
N ILE A 68 26.23 -34.27 11.68
CA ILE A 68 26.41 -33.12 10.77
C ILE A 68 25.16 -32.92 9.92
N ASP A 69 24.56 -33.98 9.39
CA ASP A 69 23.32 -33.90 8.60
C ASP A 69 22.16 -33.34 9.45
N THR A 70 22.05 -33.79 10.70
CA THR A 70 21.05 -33.29 11.67
C THR A 70 21.28 -31.81 12.02
N LEU A 71 22.54 -31.43 12.27
CA LEU A 71 22.92 -30.03 12.52
C LEU A 71 22.62 -29.15 11.30
N THR A 72 22.90 -29.62 10.10
CA THR A 72 22.63 -28.91 8.85
C THR A 72 21.13 -28.66 8.68
N SER A 73 20.30 -29.69 8.91
CA SER A 73 18.84 -29.56 8.86
C SER A 73 18.28 -28.60 9.91
N THR A 74 18.85 -28.62 11.12
CA THR A 74 18.49 -27.70 12.20
C THR A 74 18.86 -26.26 11.83
N LEU A 75 20.03 -26.06 11.24
CA LEU A 75 20.52 -24.75 10.82
C LEU A 75 19.67 -24.16 9.68
N GLU A 76 19.24 -24.97 8.71
CA GLU A 76 18.28 -24.54 7.69
C GLU A 76 16.92 -24.13 8.29
N SER A 77 16.45 -24.87 9.30
CA SER A 77 15.19 -24.55 9.99
C SER A 77 15.28 -23.22 10.75
N ILE A 78 16.40 -22.97 11.44
CA ILE A 78 16.67 -21.70 12.11
C ILE A 78 16.74 -20.55 11.10
N GLN A 79 17.40 -20.73 9.96
CA GLN A 79 17.45 -19.72 8.91
C GLN A 79 16.06 -19.39 8.34
N LYS A 80 15.20 -20.39 8.13
CA LYS A 80 13.80 -20.18 7.70
C LYS A 80 13.00 -19.42 8.74
N GLN A 81 13.14 -19.78 10.02
CA GLN A 81 12.47 -19.07 11.12
C GLN A 81 12.96 -17.62 11.24
N SER A 82 14.25 -17.36 11.08
CA SER A 82 14.79 -15.99 11.09
C SER A 82 14.13 -15.11 10.03
N LYS A 83 13.96 -15.62 8.79
CA LYS A 83 13.27 -14.87 7.72
C LYS A 83 11.80 -14.59 8.07
N GLN A 84 11.13 -15.51 8.75
CA GLN A 84 9.75 -15.28 9.21
C GLN A 84 9.69 -14.22 10.30
N ILE A 85 10.67 -14.19 11.22
CA ILE A 85 10.79 -13.15 12.25
C ILE A 85 11.00 -11.78 11.61
N ASP A 86 11.86 -11.67 10.58
CA ASP A 86 12.07 -10.40 9.87
C ASP A 86 10.77 -9.87 9.21
N ILE A 87 9.98 -10.77 8.62
CA ILE A 87 8.67 -10.42 8.04
C ILE A 87 7.71 -9.95 9.13
N LEU A 88 7.63 -10.67 10.25
CA LEU A 88 6.77 -10.30 11.39
C LEU A 88 7.20 -8.96 12.02
N GLU A 89 8.49 -8.68 12.10
CA GLU A 89 9.00 -7.41 12.59
C GLU A 89 8.59 -6.26 11.66
N ASN A 90 8.73 -6.45 10.34
CA ASN A 90 8.30 -5.47 9.35
C ASN A 90 6.79 -5.20 9.41
N ASP A 91 5.97 -6.24 9.51
CA ASP A 91 4.52 -6.09 9.64
C ASP A 91 4.12 -5.42 10.96
N THR A 92 4.84 -5.70 12.05
CA THR A 92 4.66 -5.00 13.34
C THR A 92 4.97 -3.50 13.21
N GLN A 93 6.03 -3.14 12.49
CA GLN A 93 6.38 -1.73 12.24
C GLN A 93 5.29 -1.03 11.41
N LYS A 94 4.76 -1.69 10.37
CA LYS A 94 3.63 -1.17 9.58
C LYS A 94 2.37 -0.99 10.43
N LEU A 95 2.06 -1.94 11.30
CA LEU A 95 0.95 -1.82 12.25
C LEU A 95 1.15 -0.65 13.20
N TYR A 96 2.37 -0.41 13.69
CA TYR A 96 2.70 0.76 14.51
C TYR A 96 2.46 2.08 13.77
N ALA A 97 2.91 2.16 12.51
CA ALA A 97 2.67 3.33 11.67
C ALA A 97 1.17 3.55 11.42
N GLY A 98 0.42 2.47 11.14
CA GLY A 98 -1.03 2.50 10.98
C GLY A 98 -1.76 2.92 12.26
N LEU A 99 -1.37 2.39 13.42
CA LEU A 99 -1.94 2.73 14.72
C LEU A 99 -1.70 4.20 15.07
N ASN A 100 -0.51 4.72 14.76
CA ASN A 100 -0.23 6.14 14.93
C ASN A 100 -1.13 7.01 14.05
N HIS A 101 -1.45 6.57 12.83
CA HIS A 101 -2.42 7.24 11.95
C HIS A 101 -3.85 7.18 12.51
N VAL A 102 -4.27 6.05 13.08
CA VAL A 102 -5.58 5.94 13.74
C VAL A 102 -5.65 6.85 14.97
N ARG A 103 -4.56 6.98 15.73
CA ARG A 103 -4.49 7.87 16.90
C ARG A 103 -4.60 9.34 16.49
N THR A 104 -3.94 9.76 15.41
CA THR A 104 -4.08 11.13 14.89
C THR A 104 -5.50 11.39 14.36
N GLN A 105 -6.14 10.40 13.74
CA GLN A 105 -7.55 10.49 13.34
C GLN A 105 -8.51 10.54 14.53
N SER A 106 -8.23 9.82 15.62
CA SER A 106 -9.06 9.84 16.86
C SER A 106 -9.13 11.26 17.47
N ASN A 107 -8.03 12.00 17.44
CA ASN A 107 -8.03 13.41 17.86
C ASN A 107 -8.93 14.27 16.95
N LEU A 108 -8.98 13.97 15.66
CA LEU A 108 -9.85 14.64 14.69
C LEU A 108 -11.32 14.30 14.94
N VAL A 109 -11.65 13.04 15.25
CA VAL A 109 -12.99 12.62 15.65
C VAL A 109 -13.44 13.31 16.92
N THR A 110 -12.54 13.48 17.90
CA THR A 110 -12.84 14.21 19.14
C THR A 110 -13.12 15.69 18.87
N LYS A 111 -12.33 16.33 18.00
CA LYS A 111 -12.59 17.72 17.56
C LYS A 111 -13.91 17.85 16.80
N ILE A 112 -14.23 16.90 15.92
CA ILE A 112 -15.51 16.86 15.20
C ILE A 112 -16.65 16.73 16.21
N LYS A 113 -16.54 15.82 17.19
CA LYS A 113 -17.53 15.65 18.24
C LYS A 113 -17.76 16.94 19.03
N ASP A 114 -16.70 17.63 19.45
CA ASP A 114 -16.82 18.91 20.15
C ASP A 114 -17.46 20.00 19.28
N GLN A 115 -17.13 20.06 17.99
CA GLN A 115 -17.78 20.96 17.04
C GLN A 115 -19.26 20.62 16.84
N THR A 116 -19.61 19.33 16.76
CA THR A 116 -21.00 18.87 16.67
C THR A 116 -21.78 19.26 17.91
N VAL A 117 -21.20 19.13 19.12
CA VAL A 117 -21.85 19.56 20.37
C VAL A 117 -22.08 21.08 20.37
N ARG A 118 -21.09 21.88 19.97
CA ARG A 118 -21.23 23.34 19.87
C ARG A 118 -22.28 23.75 18.84
N LEU A 119 -22.30 23.11 17.68
CA LEU A 119 -23.34 23.33 16.67
C LEU A 119 -24.73 22.96 17.21
N GLN A 120 -24.84 21.86 17.96
CA GLN A 120 -26.10 21.47 18.60
C GLN A 120 -26.57 22.51 19.62
N GLU A 121 -25.66 23.08 20.42
CA GLU A 121 -25.97 24.15 21.37
C GLU A 121 -26.39 25.46 20.67
N GLU A 122 -25.73 25.84 19.56
CA GLU A 122 -26.13 26.99 18.75
C GLU A 122 -27.47 26.78 18.08
N VAL A 123 -27.72 25.60 17.51
CA VAL A 123 -29.03 25.24 16.93
C VAL A 123 -30.12 25.28 18.00
N ASN A 124 -29.84 24.79 19.20
CA ASN A 124 -30.78 24.84 20.33
C ASN A 124 -31.04 26.30 20.76
N LYS A 125 -30.01 27.16 20.84
CA LYS A 125 -30.16 28.60 21.12
C LYS A 125 -30.98 29.31 20.05
N ILE A 126 -30.76 29.00 18.77
CA ILE A 126 -31.54 29.55 17.66
C ILE A 126 -33.00 29.11 17.77
N ASN A 127 -33.26 27.85 18.12
CA ASN A 127 -34.59 27.31 18.31
C ASN A 127 -35.32 27.96 19.51
N GLU A 128 -34.61 28.25 20.61
CA GLU A 128 -35.18 28.99 21.75
C GLU A 128 -35.42 30.48 21.44
N LEU A 129 -34.51 31.13 20.69
CA LEU A 129 -34.70 32.50 20.21
C LEU A 129 -35.86 32.61 19.21
N GLN A 130 -36.11 31.58 18.41
CA GLN A 130 -37.27 31.48 17.52
C GLN A 130 -38.58 31.30 18.30
N LYS A 131 -38.56 30.62 19.45
CA LYS A 131 -39.75 30.43 20.31
C LYS A 131 -40.09 31.63 21.19
N SER A 132 -39.13 32.51 21.51
CA SER A 132 -39.29 33.58 22.51
C SER A 132 -39.34 35.01 21.95
N SER A 133 -39.11 35.22 20.63
CA SER A 133 -39.00 36.56 20.06
C SER A 133 -40.21 36.98 19.20
N PRO A 134 -40.95 38.05 19.56
CA PRO A 134 -42.00 38.63 18.71
C PRO A 134 -41.45 39.29 17.43
N LYS A 135 -40.13 39.48 17.30
CA LYS A 135 -39.49 40.00 16.06
C LYS A 135 -39.43 38.99 14.92
N THR A 136 -39.53 37.68 15.20
CA THR A 136 -39.49 36.63 14.16
C THR A 136 -40.76 36.64 13.31
N GLN A 137 -41.91 37.01 13.90
CA GLN A 137 -43.18 37.08 13.17
C GLN A 137 -43.25 38.33 12.28
N GLU A 138 -42.72 39.47 12.74
CA GLU A 138 -42.59 40.70 11.94
C GLU A 138 -41.62 40.51 10.76
N LEU A 139 -40.44 39.91 11.01
CA LEU A 139 -39.48 39.58 9.95
C LEU A 139 -40.02 38.53 8.99
N SER A 140 -40.71 37.50 9.47
CA SER A 140 -41.36 36.51 8.60
C SER A 140 -42.41 37.16 7.72
N ARG A 141 -43.17 38.12 8.25
CA ARG A 141 -44.19 38.86 7.48
C ARG A 141 -43.54 39.79 6.46
N GLN A 142 -42.47 40.49 6.84
CA GLN A 142 -41.73 41.37 5.92
C GLN A 142 -41.02 40.58 4.81
N VAL A 143 -40.50 39.39 5.13
CA VAL A 143 -39.91 38.46 4.16
C VAL A 143 -41.00 37.87 3.26
N GLU A 144 -42.19 37.54 3.78
CA GLU A 144 -43.34 37.07 3.00
C GLU A 144 -43.85 38.16 2.04
N ASP A 145 -43.98 39.41 2.51
CA ASP A 145 -44.35 40.55 1.68
C ASP A 145 -43.29 40.82 0.59
N SER A 146 -42.01 40.67 0.92
CA SER A 146 -40.91 40.77 -0.04
C SER A 146 -40.90 39.60 -1.03
N MET A 147 -41.19 38.37 -0.60
CA MET A 147 -41.32 37.19 -1.45
C MET A 147 -42.49 37.32 -2.41
N ASN A 148 -43.63 37.84 -1.96
CA ASN A 148 -44.80 38.08 -2.81
C ASN A 148 -44.52 39.20 -3.82
N SER A 149 -43.79 40.25 -3.44
CA SER A 149 -43.31 41.28 -4.36
C SER A 149 -42.31 40.72 -5.38
N MET A 150 -41.34 39.89 -4.95
CA MET A 150 -40.40 39.21 -5.84
C MET A 150 -41.10 38.23 -6.78
N ARG A 151 -42.14 37.52 -6.33
CA ARG A 151 -42.95 36.62 -7.16
C ARG A 151 -43.76 37.39 -8.19
N ASN A 152 -44.34 38.53 -7.81
CA ASN A 152 -45.04 39.41 -8.74
C ASN A 152 -44.07 40.01 -9.77
N ASN A 153 -42.92 40.52 -9.34
CA ASN A 153 -41.88 41.03 -10.24
C ASN A 153 -41.34 39.92 -11.15
N SER A 154 -41.13 38.70 -10.64
CA SER A 154 -40.76 37.53 -11.43
C SER A 154 -41.82 37.20 -12.49
N GLN A 155 -43.10 37.20 -12.13
CA GLN A 155 -44.20 37.02 -13.10
C GLN A 155 -44.24 38.14 -14.14
N MET A 156 -43.94 39.38 -13.75
CA MET A 156 -43.85 40.51 -14.67
C MET A 156 -42.66 40.35 -15.62
N ILE A 157 -41.50 39.91 -15.14
CA ILE A 157 -40.31 39.60 -15.94
C ILE A 157 -40.62 38.45 -16.91
N ILE A 158 -41.34 37.41 -16.48
CA ILE A 158 -41.77 36.31 -17.38
C ILE A 158 -42.70 36.83 -18.47
N LYS A 159 -43.68 37.68 -18.13
CA LYS A 159 -44.58 38.32 -19.13
C LYS A 159 -43.81 39.24 -20.07
N ILE A 160 -42.79 39.96 -19.57
CA ILE A 160 -41.91 40.79 -20.40
C ILE A 160 -41.06 39.91 -21.32
N ALA A 161 -40.51 38.80 -20.83
CA ALA A 161 -39.76 37.84 -21.65
C ALA A 161 -40.63 37.23 -22.75
N GLN A 162 -41.85 36.81 -22.42
CA GLN A 162 -42.84 36.33 -23.40
C GLN A 162 -43.15 37.40 -24.46
N ARG A 163 -43.38 38.66 -24.05
CA ARG A 163 -43.57 39.77 -24.98
C ARG A 163 -42.32 40.08 -25.81
N ILE A 164 -41.12 39.92 -25.24
CA ILE A 164 -39.86 40.08 -25.98
C ILE A 164 -39.73 38.98 -27.03
N ASP A 165 -40.08 37.74 -26.72
CA ASP A 165 -40.09 36.64 -27.68
C ASP A 165 -41.13 36.86 -28.79
N GLU A 166 -42.33 37.33 -28.44
CA GLU A 166 -43.36 37.74 -29.43
C GLU A 166 -42.85 38.89 -30.32
N VAL A 167 -42.28 39.95 -29.74
CA VAL A 167 -41.69 41.08 -30.47
C VAL A 167 -40.52 40.62 -31.34
N ARG A 168 -39.72 39.66 -30.87
CA ARG A 168 -38.60 39.09 -31.62
C ARG A 168 -39.10 38.27 -32.81
N ASP A 169 -40.14 37.47 -32.64
CA ASP A 169 -40.76 36.71 -33.72
C ASP A 169 -41.43 37.64 -34.73
N ASP A 170 -42.08 38.72 -34.29
CA ASP A 170 -42.61 39.75 -35.17
C ASP A 170 -41.51 40.51 -35.90
N LEU A 171 -40.40 40.87 -35.22
CA LEU A 171 -39.18 41.40 -35.86
C LEU A 171 -38.58 40.43 -36.86
N ARG A 172 -38.61 39.12 -36.58
CA ARG A 172 -38.14 38.08 -37.50
C ARG A 172 -39.07 37.91 -38.70
N LYS A 173 -40.39 38.08 -38.53
CA LYS A 173 -41.34 38.16 -39.65
C LYS A 173 -41.14 39.43 -40.48
N VAL A 174 -40.87 40.58 -39.85
CA VAL A 174 -40.57 41.84 -40.53
C VAL A 174 -39.19 41.82 -41.19
N SER A 175 -38.21 41.13 -40.62
CA SER A 175 -36.88 40.91 -41.21
C SER A 175 -36.93 39.85 -42.32
N GLY A 176 -37.80 38.84 -42.21
CA GLY A 176 -38.03 37.81 -43.24
C GLY A 176 -38.77 38.35 -44.47
N LYS A 177 -39.28 39.58 -44.42
CA LYS A 177 -39.82 40.32 -45.58
C LYS A 177 -38.75 40.79 -46.57
N THR A 178 -37.53 40.26 -46.53
CA THR A 178 -36.58 40.36 -47.64
C THR A 178 -37.19 39.82 -48.95
N ASP A 179 -38.09 38.83 -48.88
CA ASP A 179 -38.82 38.33 -50.06
C ASP A 179 -39.81 39.35 -50.64
N SER A 180 -40.41 40.24 -49.82
CA SER A 180 -41.23 41.34 -50.35
C SER A 180 -40.42 42.46 -51.00
N PHE A 181 -39.10 42.54 -50.76
CA PHE A 181 -38.22 43.44 -51.50
C PHE A 181 -37.95 42.93 -52.93
N LEU A 182 -37.96 41.60 -53.14
CA LEU A 182 -37.90 40.99 -54.48
C LEU A 182 -39.18 41.24 -55.27
N ASP A 183 -40.35 41.23 -54.63
CA ASP A 183 -41.62 41.57 -55.29
C ASP A 183 -41.72 43.08 -55.60
N ILE A 184 -41.17 43.96 -54.76
CA ILE A 184 -40.98 45.39 -55.10
C ILE A 184 -40.07 45.54 -56.34
N GLY A 185 -39.01 44.72 -56.46
CA GLY A 185 -38.18 44.67 -57.66
C GLY A 185 -38.97 44.30 -58.92
N LYS A 186 -39.81 43.26 -58.85
CA LYS A 186 -40.68 42.84 -59.96
C LYS A 186 -41.73 43.89 -60.32
N GLU A 187 -42.35 44.54 -59.32
CA GLU A 187 -43.29 45.63 -59.56
C GLU A 187 -42.59 46.84 -60.18
N MET A 188 -41.36 47.15 -59.77
CA MET A 188 -40.57 48.24 -60.33
C MET A 188 -40.11 47.96 -61.77
N ASP A 189 -39.79 46.71 -62.10
CA ASP A 189 -39.54 46.29 -63.49
C ASP A 189 -40.82 46.35 -64.34
N ASN A 190 -41.97 45.96 -63.80
CA ASN A 190 -43.26 46.13 -64.49
C ASN A 190 -43.58 47.60 -64.72
N LEU A 191 -43.34 48.46 -63.73
CA LEU A 191 -43.55 49.90 -63.86
C LEU A 191 -42.59 50.52 -64.87
N LYS A 192 -41.32 50.09 -64.87
CA LYS A 192 -40.32 50.46 -65.88
C LYS A 192 -40.75 50.04 -67.28
N ASN A 193 -41.23 48.81 -67.45
CA ASN A 193 -41.76 48.33 -68.73
C ASN A 193 -43.01 49.11 -69.18
N SER A 194 -43.89 49.47 -68.24
CA SER A 194 -45.07 50.30 -68.53
C SER A 194 -44.68 51.73 -68.92
N VAL A 195 -43.70 52.32 -68.24
CA VAL A 195 -43.16 53.66 -68.56
C VAL A 195 -42.39 53.62 -69.88
N GLU A 196 -41.62 52.57 -70.17
CA GLU A 196 -40.94 52.40 -71.46
C GLU A 196 -41.94 52.16 -72.60
N GLY A 197 -43.06 51.47 -72.32
CA GLY A 197 -44.21 51.36 -73.22
C GLY A 197 -44.90 52.70 -73.47
N ILE A 198 -45.03 53.55 -72.45
CA ILE A 198 -45.54 54.93 -72.60
C ILE A 198 -44.54 55.77 -73.40
N ILE A 199 -43.24 55.73 -73.11
CA ILE A 199 -42.21 56.49 -73.84
C ILE A 199 -42.15 56.06 -75.32
N LYS A 200 -42.26 54.76 -75.63
CA LYS A 200 -42.37 54.26 -77.00
C LYS A 200 -43.69 54.65 -77.68
N LYS A 201 -44.79 54.82 -76.92
CA LYS A 201 -46.06 55.40 -77.42
C LYS A 201 -46.03 56.94 -77.56
N THR A 202 -45.22 57.64 -76.77
CA THR A 202 -45.11 59.12 -76.79
C THR A 202 -44.06 59.61 -77.78
N GLY A 203 -43.16 58.75 -78.26
CA GLY A 203 -42.18 59.05 -79.30
C GLY A 203 -42.67 58.89 -80.75
N SER A 204 -43.91 58.46 -81.00
CA SER A 204 -44.42 58.21 -82.36
C SER A 204 -45.96 58.25 -82.43
N THR A 205 -46.53 59.43 -82.24
CA THR A 205 -47.90 59.80 -82.68
C THR A 205 -48.00 61.33 -82.53
N GLU A 206 -47.89 62.17 -83.57
CA GLU A 206 -48.61 62.17 -84.85
C GLU A 206 -50.14 61.99 -84.68
N VAL A 207 -50.72 62.57 -83.63
CA VAL A 207 -52.19 62.72 -83.48
C VAL A 207 -52.55 64.11 -82.95
N SER A 208 -52.02 65.15 -83.60
CA SER A 208 -52.57 66.51 -83.50
C SER A 208 -53.31 66.96 -84.77
N SER A 209 -53.32 66.14 -85.83
CA SER A 209 -54.06 66.41 -87.08
C SER A 209 -55.48 65.83 -87.07
N GLN A 210 -55.69 64.68 -86.41
CA GLN A 210 -56.99 63.95 -86.44
C GLN A 210 -58.00 64.42 -85.39
N VAL A 211 -57.51 65.04 -84.30
CA VAL A 211 -58.35 65.65 -83.25
C VAL A 211 -58.96 66.97 -83.73
N ILE A 212 -58.25 67.72 -84.59
CA ILE A 212 -58.73 69.00 -85.14
C ILE A 212 -59.83 68.79 -86.20
N SER A 213 -59.79 67.70 -86.99
CA SER A 213 -60.88 67.38 -87.92
C SER A 213 -62.15 66.87 -87.22
N SER A 214 -61.98 66.11 -86.13
CA SER A 214 -63.10 65.56 -85.35
C SER A 214 -63.83 66.65 -84.54
N LEU A 215 -63.09 67.62 -83.98
CA LEU A 215 -63.69 68.76 -83.27
C LEU A 215 -64.47 69.71 -84.20
N ASN A 216 -64.01 69.91 -85.44
CA ASN A 216 -64.76 70.71 -86.43
C ASN A 216 -66.06 70.02 -86.88
N GLN A 217 -66.08 68.69 -86.92
CA GLN A 217 -67.28 67.91 -87.24
C GLN A 217 -68.30 67.89 -86.08
N GLU A 218 -67.83 67.87 -84.82
CA GLU A 218 -68.69 67.93 -83.63
C GLU A 218 -69.25 69.34 -83.35
N LEU A 219 -68.48 70.41 -83.62
CA LEU A 219 -69.01 71.79 -83.56
C LEU A 219 -70.12 72.05 -84.60
N GLY A 220 -70.06 71.38 -85.76
CA GLY A 220 -71.14 71.40 -86.75
C GLY A 220 -72.42 70.72 -86.27
N LYS A 221 -72.34 69.69 -85.42
CA LYS A 221 -73.49 68.94 -84.88
C LYS A 221 -74.13 69.58 -83.64
N ILE A 222 -73.38 70.39 -82.89
CA ILE A 222 -73.90 71.11 -81.70
C ILE A 222 -74.82 72.28 -82.11
N LYS A 223 -74.67 72.79 -83.35
CA LYS A 223 -75.57 73.81 -83.91
C LYS A 223 -77.01 73.32 -84.16
N ASP A 224 -77.20 72.01 -84.34
CA ASP A 224 -78.50 71.41 -84.70
C ASP A 224 -79.23 70.76 -83.51
N ASN A 225 -78.63 70.67 -82.32
CA ASN A 225 -79.19 69.94 -81.18
C ASN A 225 -79.97 70.80 -80.16
N VAL A 226 -80.45 71.97 -80.58
CA VAL A 226 -81.27 72.91 -79.79
C VAL A 226 -82.74 72.45 -79.60
N ASN A 227 -83.14 71.26 -80.08
CA ASN A 227 -84.55 70.83 -80.06
C ASN A 227 -84.84 69.51 -79.30
N SER A 228 -84.26 69.29 -78.11
CA SER A 228 -84.65 68.13 -77.28
C SER A 228 -84.70 68.43 -75.77
N ALA A 229 -85.32 69.55 -75.41
CA ALA A 229 -85.81 69.84 -74.06
C ALA A 229 -87.03 68.98 -73.63
N SER A 230 -87.30 67.84 -74.29
CA SER A 230 -88.51 67.02 -74.10
C SER A 230 -88.27 65.67 -73.40
N LYS A 231 -87.03 65.34 -73.01
CA LYS A 231 -86.69 64.01 -72.42
C LYS A 231 -86.58 63.97 -70.90
N LEU A 232 -86.50 65.13 -70.23
CA LEU A 232 -86.43 65.25 -68.75
C LEU A 232 -87.76 64.98 -68.01
N SER A 233 -88.90 64.89 -68.72
CA SER A 233 -90.21 64.61 -68.13
C SER A 233 -90.51 63.12 -67.92
N LEU A 234 -89.79 62.22 -68.61
CA LEU A 234 -90.05 60.78 -68.58
C LEU A 234 -89.28 60.06 -67.47
N GLU A 235 -88.14 60.59 -67.04
CA GLU A 235 -87.25 59.95 -66.05
C GLU A 235 -87.72 60.15 -64.60
N LEU A 236 -88.51 61.19 -64.30
CA LEU A 236 -89.06 61.44 -62.96
C LEU A 236 -90.18 60.44 -62.57
N GLY A 237 -90.88 59.85 -63.54
CA GLY A 237 -91.94 58.85 -63.31
C GLY A 237 -91.41 57.46 -62.94
N ALA A 238 -90.20 57.11 -63.41
CA ALA A 238 -89.57 55.82 -63.11
C ALA A 238 -89.12 55.72 -61.64
N ILE A 239 -88.82 56.86 -61.00
CA ILE A 239 -88.40 56.95 -59.59
C ILE A 239 -89.54 56.56 -58.63
N LYS A 240 -90.80 56.66 -59.05
CA LYS A 240 -91.97 56.24 -58.27
C LYS A 240 -92.17 54.72 -58.24
N ILE A 241 -91.76 54.01 -59.30
CA ILE A 241 -91.89 52.54 -59.41
C ILE A 241 -90.82 51.82 -58.58
N ALA A 242 -89.63 52.41 -58.44
CA ALA A 242 -88.55 51.83 -57.61
C ALA A 242 -88.87 51.81 -56.10
N ILE A 243 -89.78 52.68 -55.65
CA ILE A 243 -90.18 52.78 -54.24
C ILE A 243 -91.12 51.62 -53.85
N ASP A 244 -91.88 51.03 -54.77
CA ASP A 244 -92.72 49.85 -54.51
C ASP A 244 -91.90 48.54 -54.47
N ALA A 245 -90.72 48.48 -55.11
CA ALA A 245 -89.83 47.32 -55.01
C ALA A 245 -89.07 47.23 -53.66
N ILE A 246 -89.14 48.29 -52.82
CA ILE A 246 -88.77 48.24 -51.41
C ILE A 246 -89.61 47.16 -50.66
N ALA A 247 -90.74 46.71 -51.22
CA ALA A 247 -91.50 45.54 -50.77
C ALA A 247 -90.78 44.18 -50.93
N GLY A 248 -89.71 44.08 -51.73
CA GLY A 248 -88.91 42.84 -51.85
C GLY A 248 -87.86 42.64 -50.75
N LYS A 249 -87.63 43.66 -49.91
CA LYS A 249 -86.63 43.65 -48.83
C LYS A 249 -87.12 43.01 -47.52
N ALA A 250 -88.26 42.32 -47.55
CA ALA A 250 -88.85 41.55 -46.45
C ALA A 250 -88.48 40.05 -46.43
N SER A 251 -87.53 39.60 -47.26
CA SER A 251 -87.01 38.21 -47.28
C SER A 251 -85.81 37.96 -46.35
N LYS A 252 -85.43 38.94 -45.50
CA LYS A 252 -84.40 38.79 -44.46
C LYS A 252 -84.93 38.28 -43.11
N MET A 253 -86.04 37.55 -43.10
CA MET A 253 -86.58 36.89 -41.89
C MET A 253 -86.25 35.38 -41.78
N ASP A 254 -85.65 34.75 -42.80
CA ASP A 254 -85.24 33.33 -42.73
C ASP A 254 -83.89 33.10 -42.01
N SER A 255 -83.03 34.12 -41.90
CA SER A 255 -81.69 33.97 -41.30
C SER A 255 -81.68 33.96 -39.76
N LEU A 256 -82.80 34.24 -39.10
CA LEU A 256 -82.94 34.16 -37.64
C LEU A 256 -83.41 32.77 -37.16
N GLY A 257 -84.10 32.01 -38.01
CA GLY A 257 -84.53 30.64 -37.69
C GLY A 257 -83.36 29.66 -37.55
N GLY A 258 -82.33 29.77 -38.40
CA GLY A 258 -81.14 28.92 -38.33
C GLY A 258 -80.25 29.16 -37.10
N VAL A 259 -80.22 30.39 -36.58
CA VAL A 259 -79.45 30.74 -35.38
C VAL A 259 -80.13 30.17 -34.12
N ILE A 260 -81.46 30.13 -34.09
CA ILE A 260 -82.25 29.57 -32.98
C ILE A 260 -82.14 28.04 -32.93
N GLU A 261 -82.15 27.35 -34.08
CA GLU A 261 -81.97 25.88 -34.12
C GLU A 261 -80.53 25.47 -33.74
N GLY A 262 -79.51 26.25 -34.16
CA GLY A 262 -78.12 26.02 -33.78
C GLY A 262 -77.85 26.19 -32.29
N LEU A 263 -78.45 27.20 -31.65
CA LEU A 263 -78.39 27.39 -30.19
C LEU A 263 -79.11 26.26 -29.44
N LYS A 264 -80.26 25.79 -29.95
CA LYS A 264 -80.99 24.64 -29.37
C LYS A 264 -80.18 23.34 -29.40
N GLN A 265 -79.41 23.10 -30.46
CA GLN A 265 -78.54 21.92 -30.59
C GLN A 265 -77.30 21.99 -29.69
N GLN A 266 -76.77 23.18 -29.44
CA GLN A 266 -75.71 23.41 -28.44
C GLN A 266 -76.22 23.19 -27.01
N PHE A 267 -77.45 23.66 -26.68
CA PHE A 267 -78.05 23.40 -25.36
C PHE A 267 -78.35 21.93 -25.12
N ALA A 268 -78.79 21.17 -26.13
CA ALA A 268 -78.99 19.72 -26.01
C ALA A 268 -77.66 18.95 -25.78
N THR A 269 -76.56 19.40 -26.39
CA THR A 269 -75.23 18.79 -26.22
C THR A 269 -74.64 19.09 -24.84
N ILE A 270 -74.87 20.29 -24.31
CA ILE A 270 -74.46 20.66 -22.95
C ILE A 270 -75.30 19.91 -21.90
N ALA A 271 -76.60 19.73 -22.11
CA ALA A 271 -77.46 18.94 -21.22
C ALA A 271 -77.06 17.45 -21.17
N ALA A 272 -76.62 16.87 -22.30
CA ALA A 272 -76.09 15.50 -22.33
C ALA A 272 -74.75 15.34 -21.57
N ASN A 273 -73.92 16.39 -21.51
CA ASN A 273 -72.65 16.40 -20.76
C ASN A 273 -72.81 16.64 -19.25
N VAL A 274 -73.99 17.08 -18.78
CA VAL A 274 -74.25 17.37 -17.35
C VAL A 274 -74.67 16.12 -16.55
N ASN A 275 -74.90 14.96 -17.18
CA ASN A 275 -75.03 13.67 -16.46
C ASN A 275 -73.70 13.10 -15.92
N SER A 276 -72.63 13.90 -15.91
CA SER A 276 -71.31 13.56 -15.38
C SER A 276 -71.20 13.67 -13.84
N ALA A 277 -72.31 13.57 -13.11
CA ALA A 277 -72.29 13.46 -11.64
C ALA A 277 -71.89 12.04 -11.15
N ALA A 278 -71.98 11.03 -12.04
CA ALA A 278 -71.50 9.67 -11.76
C ALA A 278 -69.96 9.55 -11.86
N LEU A 279 -69.32 10.33 -12.74
CA LEU A 279 -67.87 10.24 -13.00
C LEU A 279 -67.02 10.83 -11.86
N VAL A 280 -67.53 11.84 -11.14
CA VAL A 280 -66.83 12.45 -10.02
C VAL A 280 -66.90 11.57 -8.76
N GLY A 281 -67.97 10.78 -8.60
CA GLY A 281 -68.15 9.89 -7.45
C GLY A 281 -67.24 8.65 -7.46
N GLU A 282 -67.00 8.05 -8.63
CA GLU A 282 -66.05 6.93 -8.78
C GLU A 282 -64.60 7.40 -8.69
N GLY A 283 -64.26 8.55 -9.30
CA GLY A 283 -62.92 9.13 -9.18
C GLY A 283 -62.54 9.47 -7.74
N LEU A 284 -63.48 10.01 -6.95
CA LEU A 284 -63.22 10.33 -5.54
C LEU A 284 -63.06 9.07 -4.67
N LYS A 285 -63.79 7.99 -4.97
CA LYS A 285 -63.61 6.69 -4.30
C LYS A 285 -62.28 6.02 -4.64
N SER A 286 -61.86 6.05 -5.91
CA SER A 286 -60.55 5.56 -6.35
C SER A 286 -59.42 6.32 -5.67
N VAL A 287 -59.49 7.66 -5.63
CA VAL A 287 -58.47 8.47 -4.95
C VAL A 287 -58.44 8.18 -3.44
N GLN A 288 -59.59 7.91 -2.82
CA GLN A 288 -59.68 7.56 -1.40
C GLN A 288 -59.13 6.15 -1.10
N GLU A 289 -59.35 5.19 -1.99
CA GLU A 289 -58.80 3.83 -1.91
C GLU A 289 -57.28 3.83 -2.14
N ASP A 290 -56.79 4.58 -3.13
CA ASP A 290 -55.37 4.80 -3.40
C ASP A 290 -54.68 5.49 -2.21
N PHE A 291 -55.31 6.49 -1.61
CA PHE A 291 -54.78 7.14 -0.41
C PHE A 291 -54.72 6.20 0.80
N SER A 292 -55.71 5.32 0.95
CA SER A 292 -55.72 4.31 2.02
C SER A 292 -54.64 3.24 1.82
N ASN A 293 -54.46 2.77 0.57
CA ASN A 293 -53.41 1.84 0.19
C ASN A 293 -52.02 2.47 0.35
N PHE A 294 -51.85 3.72 -0.06
CA PHE A 294 -50.62 4.49 0.16
C PHE A 294 -50.30 4.61 1.65
N LYS A 295 -51.28 5.02 2.47
CA LYS A 295 -51.10 5.13 3.92
C LYS A 295 -50.68 3.80 4.56
N LYS A 296 -51.30 2.68 4.17
CA LYS A 296 -50.95 1.35 4.66
C LYS A 296 -49.53 0.94 4.25
N ASN A 297 -49.16 1.13 2.98
CA ASN A 297 -47.83 0.83 2.47
C ASN A 297 -46.73 1.64 3.15
N VAL A 298 -46.99 2.94 3.39
CA VAL A 298 -46.06 3.81 4.11
C VAL A 298 -45.89 3.36 5.56
N PHE A 299 -46.98 2.97 6.24
CA PHE A 299 -46.91 2.47 7.61
C PHE A 299 -46.12 1.16 7.72
N GLU A 300 -46.40 0.19 6.84
CA GLU A 300 -45.68 -1.10 6.80
C GLU A 300 -44.20 -0.94 6.47
N LYS A 301 -43.87 -0.07 5.49
CA LYS A 301 -42.47 0.28 5.19
C LYS A 301 -41.79 0.99 6.35
N THR A 302 -42.49 1.89 7.05
CA THR A 302 -41.94 2.60 8.22
C THR A 302 -41.62 1.62 9.35
N GLY A 303 -42.53 0.69 9.66
CA GLY A 303 -42.28 -0.36 10.65
C GLY A 303 -41.11 -1.28 10.25
N SER A 304 -41.00 -1.66 8.97
CA SER A 304 -39.86 -2.44 8.47
C SER A 304 -38.53 -1.68 8.56
N ILE A 305 -38.54 -0.38 8.28
CA ILE A 305 -37.35 0.48 8.41
C ILE A 305 -36.93 0.59 9.88
N GLU A 306 -37.87 0.79 10.79
CA GLU A 306 -37.62 0.90 12.22
C GLU A 306 -37.03 -0.40 12.80
N GLN A 307 -37.55 -1.55 12.36
CA GLN A 307 -37.02 -2.86 12.72
C GLN A 307 -35.59 -3.08 12.17
N LYS A 308 -35.31 -2.65 10.93
CA LYS A 308 -33.96 -2.70 10.36
C LYS A 308 -32.99 -1.77 11.09
N ILE A 309 -33.44 -0.58 11.49
CA ILE A 309 -32.64 0.36 12.29
C ILE A 309 -32.28 -0.26 13.64
N SER A 310 -33.22 -0.94 14.30
CA SER A 310 -32.95 -1.66 15.56
C SER A 310 -31.89 -2.75 15.38
N SER A 311 -32.02 -3.60 14.34
CA SER A 311 -31.03 -4.64 14.05
C SER A 311 -29.64 -4.06 13.73
N VAL A 312 -29.57 -2.95 13.00
CA VAL A 312 -28.31 -2.25 12.71
C VAL A 312 -27.71 -1.65 14.00
N SER A 313 -28.54 -1.13 14.90
CA SER A 313 -28.09 -0.60 16.20
C SER A 313 -27.48 -1.69 17.09
N ASP A 314 -28.06 -2.89 17.10
CA ASP A 314 -27.52 -4.02 17.85
C ASP A 314 -26.22 -4.57 17.24
N ILE A 315 -26.10 -4.57 15.91
CA ILE A 315 -24.85 -4.91 15.22
C ILE A 315 -23.76 -3.87 15.56
N LEU A 316 -24.10 -2.59 15.59
CA LEU A 316 -23.16 -1.52 15.95
C LEU A 316 -22.64 -1.68 17.38
N LYS A 317 -23.52 -1.96 18.37
CA LYS A 317 -23.10 -2.22 19.75
C LYS A 317 -22.21 -3.46 19.88
N ARG A 318 -22.50 -4.53 19.14
CA ARG A 318 -21.66 -5.74 19.09
C ARG A 318 -20.30 -5.46 18.44
N GLN A 319 -20.27 -4.61 17.43
CA GLN A 319 -19.03 -4.18 16.77
C GLN A 319 -18.16 -3.36 17.74
N ASP A 320 -18.74 -2.39 18.44
CA ASP A 320 -18.02 -1.58 19.44
C ASP A 320 -17.42 -2.46 20.55
N ALA A 321 -18.19 -3.42 21.06
CA ALA A 321 -17.71 -4.39 22.05
C ALA A 321 -16.55 -5.26 21.51
N SER A 322 -16.68 -5.74 20.27
CA SER A 322 -15.64 -6.53 19.59
C SER A 322 -14.36 -5.72 19.35
N THR A 323 -14.48 -4.45 18.98
CA THR A 323 -13.34 -3.53 18.80
C THR A 323 -12.60 -3.30 20.11
N VAL A 324 -13.32 -3.12 21.23
CA VAL A 324 -12.69 -2.98 22.56
C VAL A 324 -11.96 -4.26 22.97
N GLU A 325 -12.55 -5.44 22.75
CA GLU A 325 -11.88 -6.71 23.01
C GLU A 325 -10.66 -6.94 22.10
N PHE A 326 -10.75 -6.54 20.83
CA PHE A 326 -9.64 -6.61 19.88
C PHE A 326 -8.46 -5.76 20.34
N HIS A 327 -8.70 -4.50 20.74
CA HIS A 327 -7.64 -3.64 21.28
C HIS A 327 -7.02 -4.23 22.55
N LYS A 328 -7.83 -4.73 23.48
CA LYS A 328 -7.33 -5.34 24.72
C LYS A 328 -6.49 -6.59 24.47
N LYS A 329 -6.89 -7.45 23.51
CA LYS A 329 -6.09 -8.61 23.10
C LYS A 329 -4.82 -8.20 22.35
N SER A 330 -4.91 -7.20 21.47
CA SER A 330 -3.78 -6.68 20.71
C SER A 330 -2.71 -6.07 21.62
N ASP A 331 -3.10 -5.31 22.64
CA ASP A 331 -2.18 -4.73 23.62
C ASP A 331 -1.48 -5.83 24.44
N LYS A 332 -2.24 -6.85 24.86
CA LYS A 332 -1.68 -8.01 25.56
C LYS A 332 -0.69 -8.80 24.70
N ILE A 333 -1.03 -9.03 23.42
CA ILE A 333 -0.13 -9.69 22.46
C ILE A 333 1.13 -8.84 22.25
N PHE A 334 1.00 -7.51 22.21
CA PHE A 334 2.15 -6.63 22.06
C PHE A 334 3.10 -6.68 23.27
N GLU A 335 2.57 -6.70 24.49
CA GLU A 335 3.38 -6.89 25.71
C GLU A 335 4.09 -8.25 25.76
N GLU A 336 3.38 -9.33 25.41
CA GLU A 336 3.96 -10.67 25.31
C GLU A 336 5.04 -10.72 24.22
N MET A 337 4.82 -10.07 23.07
CA MET A 337 5.78 -10.02 21.97
C MET A 337 7.04 -9.22 22.33
N GLN A 338 6.93 -8.13 23.09
CA GLN A 338 8.09 -7.40 23.62
C GLN A 338 8.89 -8.24 24.63
N SER A 339 8.19 -8.97 25.48
CA SER A 339 8.81 -9.89 26.45
C SER A 339 9.57 -11.00 25.74
N VAL A 340 8.97 -11.62 24.71
CA VAL A 340 9.60 -12.62 23.86
C VAL A 340 10.78 -12.03 23.08
N LYS A 341 10.66 -10.82 22.52
CA LYS A 341 11.76 -10.15 21.80
C LYS A 341 12.97 -9.93 22.71
N ASN A 342 12.75 -9.53 23.97
CA ASN A 342 13.83 -9.32 24.93
C ASN A 342 14.51 -10.63 25.36
N VAL A 343 13.74 -11.68 25.61
CA VAL A 343 14.28 -13.01 25.96
C VAL A 343 15.05 -13.61 24.78
N THR A 344 14.49 -13.55 23.56
CA THR A 344 15.13 -14.08 22.34
C THR A 344 16.40 -13.31 21.98
N ASN A 345 16.41 -11.99 22.11
CA ASN A 345 17.63 -11.19 21.87
C ASN A 345 18.72 -11.46 22.92
N LYS A 346 18.34 -11.71 24.18
CA LYS A 346 19.31 -12.07 25.23
C LYS A 346 19.88 -13.47 24.99
N ALA A 347 19.03 -14.46 24.71
CA ALA A 347 19.45 -15.83 24.43
C ALA A 347 20.32 -15.93 23.16
N SER A 348 19.97 -15.18 22.09
CA SER A 348 20.75 -15.13 20.86
C SER A 348 22.14 -14.50 21.08
N LYS A 349 22.22 -13.42 21.87
CA LYS A 349 23.50 -12.80 22.24
C LYS A 349 24.36 -13.71 23.11
N GLU A 350 23.78 -14.37 24.09
CA GLU A 350 24.50 -15.30 24.98
C GLU A 350 25.03 -16.52 24.17
N SER A 351 24.16 -17.15 23.37
CA SER A 351 24.54 -18.29 22.52
C SER A 351 25.62 -17.93 21.50
N SER A 352 25.57 -16.73 20.92
CA SER A 352 26.62 -16.24 20.01
C SER A 352 27.95 -16.02 20.73
N LYS A 353 27.93 -15.50 21.97
CA LYS A 353 29.14 -15.31 22.78
C LYS A 353 29.74 -16.64 23.22
N GLU A 354 28.94 -17.59 23.68
CA GLU A 354 29.37 -18.95 24.03
C GLU A 354 29.98 -19.68 22.82
N MET A 355 29.34 -19.58 21.64
CA MET A 355 29.86 -20.16 20.40
C MET A 355 31.19 -19.53 20.00
N MET A 356 31.34 -18.21 20.11
CA MET A 356 32.60 -17.53 19.85
C MET A 356 33.70 -17.92 20.85
N ALA A 357 33.35 -18.13 22.13
CA ALA A 357 34.27 -18.60 23.16
C ALA A 357 34.80 -20.01 22.85
N LEU A 358 33.91 -20.93 22.47
CA LEU A 358 34.27 -22.29 22.09
C LEU A 358 35.12 -22.35 20.82
N LEU A 359 34.81 -21.52 19.81
CA LEU A 359 35.62 -21.41 18.60
C LEU A 359 37.03 -20.90 18.91
N LYS A 360 37.15 -19.84 19.73
CA LYS A 360 38.44 -19.29 20.15
C LYS A 360 39.24 -20.27 21.00
N LEU A 361 38.58 -21.03 21.86
CA LEU A 361 39.19 -22.11 22.63
C LEU A 361 39.73 -23.22 21.72
N SER A 362 38.95 -23.63 20.72
CA SER A 362 39.37 -24.65 19.74
C SER A 362 40.55 -24.17 18.89
N GLU A 363 40.55 -22.90 18.46
CA GLU A 363 41.65 -22.27 17.73
C GLU A 363 42.93 -22.28 18.57
N TYR A 364 42.82 -21.85 19.83
CA TYR A 364 43.92 -21.88 20.79
C TYR A 364 44.48 -23.30 21.00
N GLN A 365 43.63 -24.29 21.29
CA GLN A 365 44.05 -25.68 21.50
C GLN A 365 44.73 -26.25 20.26
N SER A 366 44.22 -25.94 19.07
CA SER A 366 44.84 -26.34 17.80
C SER A 366 46.23 -25.72 17.63
N ASN A 367 46.40 -24.43 17.91
CA ASN A 367 47.69 -23.75 17.81
C ASN A 367 48.73 -24.33 18.77
N ILE A 368 48.39 -24.52 20.05
CA ILE A 368 49.29 -25.13 21.04
C ILE A 368 49.69 -26.55 20.62
N ARG A 369 48.75 -27.32 20.08
CA ARG A 369 49.02 -28.67 19.57
C ARG A 369 49.98 -28.64 18.38
N MET A 370 49.72 -27.77 17.41
CA MET A 370 50.56 -27.62 16.22
C MET A 370 52.00 -27.24 16.58
N HIS A 371 52.19 -26.28 17.50
CA HIS A 371 53.52 -25.95 18.01
C HIS A 371 54.18 -27.14 18.72
N SER A 372 53.43 -27.90 19.51
CA SER A 372 53.98 -29.06 20.24
C SER A 372 54.41 -30.24 19.36
N GLU A 373 53.82 -30.35 18.18
CA GLU A 373 54.19 -31.39 17.20
C GLU A 373 55.49 -31.04 16.48
N SER A 374 55.91 -29.77 16.47
CA SER A 374 57.16 -29.35 15.84
C SER A 374 58.38 -30.05 16.45
N LYS A 375 59.28 -30.53 15.59
CA LYS A 375 60.50 -31.24 16.00
C LYS A 375 61.60 -30.30 16.48
N TYR A 376 61.58 -29.05 16.02
CA TYR A 376 62.54 -28.01 16.36
C TYR A 376 61.76 -26.75 16.69
N GLY A 377 62.23 -26.00 17.67
CA GLY A 377 61.67 -24.71 18.03
C GLY A 377 62.67 -23.91 18.84
N ASP A 378 62.35 -22.65 19.06
CA ASP A 378 63.20 -21.69 19.75
C ASP A 378 62.44 -21.04 20.90
N ALA A 379 63.14 -20.35 21.80
CA ALA A 379 62.55 -19.67 22.95
C ALA A 379 61.41 -18.73 22.56
N LYS A 380 61.50 -18.11 21.38
CA LYS A 380 60.46 -17.24 20.81
C LYS A 380 59.14 -17.96 20.51
N GLU A 381 59.19 -19.24 20.14
CA GLU A 381 57.98 -20.03 19.91
C GLU A 381 57.29 -20.39 21.24
N LEU A 382 58.07 -20.66 22.29
CA LEU A 382 57.53 -20.84 23.64
C LEU A 382 56.92 -19.54 24.18
N GLU A 383 57.54 -18.39 23.89
CA GLU A 383 56.99 -17.08 24.22
C GLU A 383 55.65 -16.82 23.50
N ASN A 384 55.54 -17.21 22.22
CA ASN A 384 54.28 -17.14 21.49
C ASN A 384 53.20 -18.06 22.08
N MET A 385 53.55 -19.30 22.44
CA MET A 385 52.61 -20.23 23.10
C MET A 385 52.17 -19.71 24.47
N ALA A 386 53.09 -19.13 25.24
CA ALA A 386 52.78 -18.49 26.53
C ALA A 386 51.87 -17.27 26.35
N SER A 387 52.12 -16.45 25.33
CA SER A 387 51.31 -15.26 25.01
C SER A 387 49.89 -15.64 24.59
N GLN A 388 49.76 -16.65 23.70
CA GLN A 388 48.46 -17.20 23.33
C GLN A 388 47.69 -17.76 24.54
N THR A 389 48.41 -18.35 25.51
CA THR A 389 47.82 -18.86 26.75
C THR A 389 47.32 -17.73 27.66
N ALA A 390 48.06 -16.63 27.77
CA ALA A 390 47.61 -15.45 28.50
C ALA A 390 46.42 -14.77 27.82
N GLU A 391 46.43 -14.68 26.49
CA GLU A 391 45.35 -14.07 25.70
C GLU A 391 44.03 -14.82 25.85
N ILE A 392 44.04 -16.16 25.76
CA ILE A 392 42.81 -16.96 25.88
C ILE A 392 42.24 -16.90 27.30
N VAL A 393 43.10 -16.86 28.33
CA VAL A 393 42.65 -16.66 29.71
C VAL A 393 41.96 -15.31 29.86
N ASN A 394 42.60 -14.24 29.40
CA ASN A 394 42.03 -12.89 29.49
C ASN A 394 40.72 -12.74 28.72
N LEU A 395 40.58 -13.45 27.60
CA LEU A 395 39.34 -13.51 26.82
C LEU A 395 38.21 -14.18 27.61
N PHE A 396 38.47 -15.31 28.26
CA PHE A 396 37.49 -16.01 29.08
C PHE A 396 37.13 -15.26 30.37
N ASP A 397 38.10 -14.57 30.98
CA ASP A 397 37.84 -13.71 32.14
C ASP A 397 36.95 -12.51 31.76
N ARG A 398 37.20 -11.89 30.60
CA ARG A 398 36.33 -10.82 30.07
C ARG A 398 34.93 -11.32 29.78
N LEU A 399 34.79 -12.49 29.13
CA LEU A 399 33.50 -13.10 28.85
C LEU A 399 32.75 -13.44 30.14
N SER A 400 33.45 -13.91 31.18
CA SER A 400 32.87 -14.17 32.51
C SER A 400 32.32 -12.90 33.16
N ILE A 401 33.06 -11.79 33.07
CA ILE A 401 32.62 -10.50 33.62
C ILE A 401 31.40 -9.99 32.85
N GLU A 402 31.38 -10.12 31.52
CA GLU A 402 30.27 -9.67 30.67
C GLU A 402 28.99 -10.51 30.82
N ALA A 403 29.12 -11.82 31.03
CA ALA A 403 27.99 -12.73 31.20
C ALA A 403 27.39 -12.67 32.62
N GLY A 404 28.14 -12.13 33.60
CA GLY A 404 27.76 -12.17 35.02
C GLY A 404 27.80 -13.57 35.64
N GLU A 405 28.16 -14.58 34.85
CA GLU A 405 28.42 -15.95 35.26
C GLU A 405 29.92 -16.23 35.21
N LYS A 406 30.42 -16.94 36.22
CA LYS A 406 31.85 -17.30 36.31
C LYS A 406 32.10 -18.43 35.30
N ILE A 407 32.46 -18.09 34.07
CA ILE A 407 32.90 -19.02 33.01
C ILE A 407 34.43 -18.89 32.82
N PRO A 408 35.26 -19.11 33.86
CA PRO A 408 36.70 -19.01 33.70
C PRO A 408 37.16 -20.16 32.81
N LEU A 409 38.29 -19.98 32.14
CA LEU A 409 38.91 -21.05 31.38
C LEU A 409 39.10 -22.28 32.30
N PRO A 410 38.64 -23.49 31.90
CA PRO A 410 38.77 -24.68 32.73
C PRO A 410 40.22 -24.90 33.14
N HIS A 411 40.43 -25.23 34.42
CA HIS A 411 41.75 -25.39 34.99
C HIS A 411 42.57 -26.48 34.28
N GLU A 412 41.89 -27.51 33.79
CA GLU A 412 42.47 -28.61 33.01
C GLU A 412 43.09 -28.11 31.70
N VAL A 413 42.47 -27.12 31.04
CA VAL A 413 43.00 -26.53 29.81
C VAL A 413 44.25 -25.71 30.11
N ARG A 414 44.25 -24.93 31.20
CA ARG A 414 45.42 -24.15 31.64
C ARG A 414 46.59 -25.07 31.99
N GLN A 415 46.33 -26.11 32.78
CA GLN A 415 47.33 -27.11 33.13
C GLN A 415 47.86 -27.86 31.91
N TRP A 416 46.97 -28.26 30.99
CA TRP A 416 47.36 -28.93 29.76
C TRP A 416 48.28 -28.07 28.90
N ALA A 417 47.97 -26.78 28.74
CA ALA A 417 48.77 -25.87 27.94
C ALA A 417 50.17 -25.65 28.51
N ILE A 418 50.28 -25.37 29.81
CA ILE A 418 51.59 -25.19 30.47
C ILE A 418 52.38 -26.50 30.45
N SER A 419 51.71 -27.63 30.63
CA SER A 419 52.34 -28.94 30.48
C SER A 419 52.90 -29.14 29.08
N LYS A 420 52.18 -28.71 28.03
CA LYS A 420 52.64 -28.82 26.65
C LYS A 420 53.80 -27.89 26.36
N ILE A 421 53.79 -26.66 26.88
CA ILE A 421 54.92 -25.73 26.75
C ILE A 421 56.19 -26.32 27.38
N LEU A 422 56.07 -26.95 28.56
CA LEU A 422 57.20 -27.62 29.23
C LEU A 422 57.69 -28.86 28.46
N ASP A 423 56.78 -29.67 27.89
CA ASP A 423 57.15 -30.80 27.02
C ASP A 423 57.92 -30.32 25.77
N CYS A 424 57.55 -29.15 25.22
CA CYS A 424 58.25 -28.56 24.08
C CYS A 424 59.64 -28.06 24.48
N ALA A 425 59.75 -27.42 25.64
CA ALA A 425 61.01 -26.93 26.17
C ALA A 425 62.00 -28.09 26.42
N ASP A 426 61.54 -29.23 26.92
CA ASP A 426 62.33 -30.45 27.06
C ASP A 426 62.81 -30.98 25.70
N LYS A 427 61.87 -31.14 24.76
CA LYS A 427 62.14 -31.64 23.41
C LYS A 427 63.11 -30.76 22.61
N TRP A 428 63.11 -29.46 22.86
CA TRP A 428 64.00 -28.49 22.20
C TRP A 428 65.23 -28.16 23.04
N GLU A 429 65.46 -28.87 24.15
CA GLU A 429 66.61 -28.74 25.05
C GLU A 429 66.82 -27.30 25.60
N ILE A 430 65.71 -26.58 25.84
CA ILE A 430 65.73 -25.22 26.38
C ILE A 430 65.95 -25.26 27.90
N ARG A 431 66.83 -24.38 28.39
CA ARG A 431 67.17 -24.29 29.82
C ARG A 431 65.95 -23.88 30.64
N PHE A 432 65.80 -24.52 31.80
CA PHE A 432 64.71 -24.26 32.74
C PHE A 432 64.59 -22.77 33.12
N SER A 433 65.71 -22.09 33.39
CA SER A 433 65.72 -20.66 33.75
C SER A 433 65.09 -19.77 32.68
N ASP A 434 65.33 -20.09 31.41
CA ASP A 434 64.87 -19.28 30.28
C ASP A 434 63.37 -19.48 30.06
N ILE A 435 62.89 -20.73 30.13
CA ILE A 435 61.45 -21.01 30.03
C ILE A 435 60.66 -20.53 31.26
N PHE A 436 61.23 -20.64 32.45
CA PHE A 436 60.59 -20.17 33.67
C PHE A 436 60.43 -18.65 33.68
N ALA A 437 61.43 -17.91 33.20
CA ALA A 437 61.35 -16.46 33.02
C ALA A 437 60.26 -16.07 32.00
N ILE A 438 60.17 -16.77 30.87
CA ILE A 438 59.12 -16.55 29.85
C ILE A 438 57.73 -16.79 30.45
N LEU A 439 57.54 -17.90 31.17
CA LEU A 439 56.25 -18.24 31.78
C LEU A 439 55.84 -17.22 32.85
N ILE A 440 56.77 -16.78 33.70
CA ILE A 440 56.49 -15.77 34.73
C ILE A 440 56.14 -14.41 34.10
N ASN A 441 56.91 -13.96 33.10
CA ASN A 441 56.72 -12.64 32.50
C ASN A 441 55.45 -12.56 31.67
N THR A 442 55.09 -13.64 30.96
CA THR A 442 53.99 -13.63 30.00
C THR A 442 52.67 -14.08 30.59
N ILE A 443 52.66 -15.09 31.48
CA ILE A 443 51.43 -15.66 32.05
C ILE A 443 51.12 -15.08 33.44
N GLY A 444 52.15 -14.69 34.19
CA GLY A 444 52.03 -14.15 35.54
C GLY A 444 52.10 -15.20 36.65
N LYS A 445 52.56 -14.77 37.84
CA LYS A 445 52.85 -15.67 38.97
C LYS A 445 51.62 -16.44 39.48
N ASP A 446 50.47 -15.78 39.58
CA ASP A 446 49.26 -16.37 40.15
C ASP A 446 48.68 -17.49 39.28
N LEU A 447 48.62 -17.28 37.97
CA LEU A 447 48.09 -18.29 37.05
C LEU A 447 49.06 -19.45 36.86
N LEU A 448 50.36 -19.16 36.85
CA LEU A 448 51.40 -20.18 36.79
C LEU A 448 51.39 -21.08 38.03
N LYS A 449 51.15 -20.50 39.22
CA LYS A 449 51.02 -21.23 40.49
C LYS A 449 49.89 -22.26 40.46
N GLU A 450 48.73 -21.89 39.94
CA GLU A 450 47.59 -22.81 39.83
C GLU A 450 47.81 -23.87 38.75
N SER A 451 48.50 -23.52 37.66
CA SER A 451 48.51 -24.33 36.43
C SER A 451 49.73 -25.25 36.27
N ILE A 452 50.76 -25.12 37.12
CA ILE A 452 51.96 -25.97 37.10
C ILE A 452 51.73 -27.34 37.74
N ARG A 453 52.23 -28.39 37.08
CA ARG A 453 52.37 -29.73 37.68
C ARG A 453 53.82 -29.95 38.14
N ILE A 454 54.06 -29.85 39.44
CA ILE A 454 55.38 -30.02 40.07
C ILE A 454 56.04 -31.36 39.71
N GLN A 455 55.24 -32.42 39.58
CA GLN A 455 55.69 -33.74 39.17
C GLN A 455 56.40 -33.71 37.80
N GLN A 456 55.80 -33.04 36.81
CA GLN A 456 56.33 -32.97 35.45
C GLN A 456 57.68 -32.24 35.43
N ILE A 457 57.79 -31.15 36.19
CA ILE A 457 59.02 -30.35 36.25
C ILE A 457 60.14 -31.11 36.95
N ARG A 458 59.80 -31.89 37.98
CA ARG A 458 60.74 -32.80 38.63
C ARG A 458 61.27 -33.85 37.66
N ASP A 459 60.40 -34.41 36.83
CA ASP A 459 60.74 -35.50 35.92
C ASP A 459 61.57 -35.00 34.71
N ILE A 460 61.36 -33.75 34.27
CA ILE A 460 62.09 -33.10 33.16
C ILE A 460 63.41 -32.46 33.63
N TYR A 461 63.35 -31.58 34.62
CA TYR A 461 64.47 -30.69 35.01
C TYR A 461 65.09 -31.03 36.38
N GLY A 462 64.54 -32.01 37.10
CA GLY A 462 65.06 -32.46 38.39
C GLY A 462 64.65 -31.61 39.60
N ILE A 463 65.11 -32.01 40.79
CA ILE A 463 64.74 -31.41 42.08
C ILE A 463 65.16 -29.94 42.23
N ARG A 464 66.26 -29.53 41.59
CA ARG A 464 66.77 -28.15 41.70
C ARG A 464 65.81 -27.12 41.08
N ALA A 465 65.17 -27.46 39.96
CA ALA A 465 64.16 -26.63 39.32
C ALA A 465 62.86 -26.56 40.13
N VAL A 466 62.52 -27.64 40.85
CA VAL A 466 61.36 -27.67 41.76
C VAL A 466 61.58 -26.74 42.95
N ASP A 467 62.79 -26.69 43.50
CA ASP A 467 63.12 -25.79 44.61
C ASP A 467 63.09 -24.32 44.17
N GLU A 468 63.54 -24.02 42.95
CA GLU A 468 63.45 -22.68 42.35
C GLU A 468 62.00 -22.22 42.17
N ILE A 469 61.11 -23.11 41.70
CA ILE A 469 59.66 -22.85 41.62
C ILE A 469 59.03 -22.62 42.99
N ARG A 470 59.35 -23.47 43.96
CA ARG A 470 58.79 -23.36 45.32
C ARG A 470 59.16 -22.04 45.98
N ASN A 471 60.40 -21.58 45.75
CA ASN A 471 60.90 -20.32 46.28
C ASN A 471 60.27 -19.09 45.58
N GLU A 472 60.12 -19.12 44.24
CA GLU A 472 59.62 -17.98 43.46
C GLU A 472 58.09 -17.85 43.40
N LEU A 473 57.36 -18.96 43.48
CA LEU A 473 55.88 -19.01 43.43
C LEU A 473 55.24 -19.23 44.82
N ASN A 474 56.05 -19.33 45.87
CA ASN A 474 55.62 -19.51 47.26
C ASN A 474 54.62 -20.69 47.40
N ILE A 475 55.01 -21.84 46.83
CA ILE A 475 54.23 -23.08 46.81
C ILE A 475 54.79 -23.97 47.92
N SER A 476 53.97 -24.28 48.93
CA SER A 476 54.39 -25.08 50.09
C SER A 476 54.59 -26.56 49.78
#